data_AF-A0A3P6SZJ8-F1
#
_entry.id   AF-A0A3P6SZJ8-F1
#
_cell.length_a   1.000
_cell.length_b   1.000
_cell.length_c   1.000
_cell.angle_alpha   90.00
_cell.angle_beta   90.00
_cell.angle_gamma   90.00
#
_symmetry.space_group_name_H-M   'P 1'
#
loop_
_entity.id
_entity.type
_entity.pdbx_description
1 polymer ?
#
loop_
_entity_poly.entity_id
_entity_poly.type
_entity_poly.pdbx_seq_one_letter_code
_entity_poly.pdbx_strand_id
1 'polypeptide(L)'
;MVGRCLRHDVERDKYRTNKQEEMDTEVELLRQFVNICKSKPAILYEPKFKFYRDYLESLGAKLPAVPTQPSETKSSRPAGCDEESPISEEKVELEEKLELDMSGVIKGEEDEPLPMGDNDKEITEEDMEKATEQRMLAVKEFNEGNFEKAVVHFTNAIELNPGLAVLHAKRANALLKLNKPNGAIRDCDKAISLNADSAQSYKFRGRAHRLLGNFVEAHRDLAMACKLDYDDEANVWLKEVEPNHIIIMRYATK
;
A
#
# COMPACT_ATOMS: atom_id res chain seq x y z
N MET A 1 37.00 28.15 0.20
CA MET A 1 36.40 27.05 -0.60
C MET A 1 36.78 25.68 -0.01
N VAL A 2 36.31 25.33 1.20
CA VAL A 2 36.65 24.02 1.82
C VAL A 2 35.41 23.24 2.29
N GLY A 3 34.19 23.79 2.14
CA GLY A 3 32.95 23.20 2.67
C GLY A 3 32.11 22.37 1.69
N ARG A 4 32.60 22.05 0.47
CA ARG A 4 31.85 21.25 -0.52
C ARG A 4 32.31 19.80 -0.67
N CYS A 5 33.55 19.46 -0.30
CA CYS A 5 34.05 18.08 -0.36
C CYS A 5 33.47 17.19 0.75
N LEU A 6 33.43 17.66 2.00
CA LEU A 6 33.01 16.86 3.15
C LEU A 6 31.53 16.43 3.17
N ARG A 7 30.65 17.07 2.39
CA ARG A 7 29.22 16.71 2.35
C ARG A 7 28.90 15.54 1.41
N HIS A 8 29.64 15.42 0.30
CA HIS A 8 29.44 14.32 -0.66
C HIS A 8 29.92 12.97 -0.11
N ASP A 9 30.98 12.96 0.70
CA ASP A 9 31.48 11.71 1.31
C ASP A 9 30.53 11.18 2.39
N VAL A 10 29.90 12.05 3.18
CA VAL A 10 28.93 11.66 4.23
C VAL A 10 27.63 11.11 3.66
N GLU A 11 27.14 11.64 2.53
CA GLU A 11 25.93 11.12 1.87
C GLU A 11 26.18 9.78 1.17
N ARG A 12 27.37 9.59 0.59
CA ARG A 12 27.76 8.33 -0.05
C ARG A 12 27.97 7.21 0.98
N ASP A 13 28.53 7.53 2.14
CA ASP A 13 28.65 6.58 3.25
C ASP A 13 27.29 6.22 3.86
N LYS A 14 26.36 7.19 4.02
CA LYS A 14 24.98 6.90 4.46
C LYS A 14 24.19 6.03 3.49
N TYR A 15 24.35 6.26 2.18
CA TYR A 15 23.71 5.43 1.16
C TYR A 15 24.28 4.00 1.16
N ARG A 16 25.59 3.86 1.41
CA ARG A 16 26.28 2.57 1.50
C ARG A 16 25.89 1.80 2.78
N THR A 17 25.73 2.49 3.91
CA THR A 17 25.25 1.87 5.16
C THR A 17 23.80 1.44 5.05
N ASN A 18 22.91 2.26 4.48
CA ASN A 18 21.51 1.89 4.29
C ASN A 18 21.37 0.69 3.36
N LYS A 19 22.15 0.64 2.26
CA LYS A 19 22.13 -0.51 1.35
C LYS A 19 22.71 -1.78 1.99
N GLN A 20 23.66 -1.64 2.90
CA GLN A 20 24.18 -2.77 3.67
C GLN A 20 23.14 -3.27 4.68
N GLU A 21 22.42 -2.38 5.36
CA GLU A 21 21.31 -2.72 6.26
C GLU A 21 20.16 -3.41 5.52
N GLU A 22 19.82 -2.94 4.31
CA GLU A 22 18.84 -3.60 3.43
C GLU A 22 19.30 -5.02 3.04
N MET A 23 20.56 -5.20 2.62
CA MET A 23 21.10 -6.52 2.32
C MET A 23 21.15 -7.45 3.55
N ASP A 24 21.46 -6.91 4.73
CA ASP A 24 21.52 -7.68 5.97
C ASP A 24 20.12 -8.16 6.41
N THR A 25 19.08 -7.33 6.19
CA THR A 25 17.69 -7.73 6.43
C THR A 25 17.21 -8.81 5.46
N GLU A 26 17.55 -8.71 4.18
CA GLU A 26 17.25 -9.75 3.18
C GLU A 26 17.93 -11.09 3.52
N VAL A 27 19.18 -11.05 4.01
CA VAL A 27 19.91 -12.24 4.45
C VAL A 27 19.25 -12.86 5.69
N GLU A 28 18.75 -12.04 6.62
CA GLU A 28 18.07 -12.55 7.81
C GLU A 28 16.74 -13.24 7.46
N LEU A 29 15.95 -12.65 6.54
CA LEU A 29 14.75 -13.29 6.00
C LEU A 29 15.06 -14.64 5.33
N LEU A 30 16.17 -14.72 4.59
CA LEU A 30 16.62 -15.97 3.98
C LEU A 30 17.01 -17.01 5.05
N ARG A 31 17.69 -16.60 6.13
CA ARG A 31 18.04 -17.50 7.25
C ARG A 31 16.79 -18.05 7.93
N GLN A 32 15.80 -17.19 8.19
CA GLN A 32 14.52 -17.60 8.76
C GLN A 32 13.82 -18.61 7.86
N PHE A 33 13.77 -18.35 6.55
CA PHE A 33 13.17 -19.27 5.58
C PHE A 33 13.86 -20.64 5.56
N VAL A 34 15.20 -20.67 5.58
CA VAL A 34 15.97 -21.93 5.66
C VAL A 34 15.63 -22.71 6.93
N ASN A 35 15.44 -22.04 8.07
CA ASN A 35 15.03 -22.69 9.31
C ASN A 35 13.61 -23.28 9.21
N ILE A 36 12.69 -22.61 8.52
CA ILE A 36 11.34 -23.14 8.23
C ILE A 36 11.42 -24.37 7.32
N CYS A 37 12.27 -24.35 6.28
CA CYS A 37 12.47 -25.53 5.43
C CYS A 37 13.04 -26.72 6.20
N LYS A 38 13.88 -26.49 7.22
CA LYS A 38 14.43 -27.54 8.10
C LYS A 38 13.37 -28.10 9.05
N SER A 39 12.53 -27.26 9.63
CA SER A 39 11.48 -27.70 10.57
C SER A 39 10.28 -28.34 9.87
N LYS A 40 9.94 -27.87 8.67
CA LYS A 40 8.81 -28.37 7.88
C LYS A 40 9.18 -28.52 6.40
N PRO A 41 9.77 -29.66 6.00
CA PRO A 41 10.21 -29.86 4.62
C PRO A 41 9.08 -29.89 3.58
N ALA A 42 7.83 -30.09 4.02
CA ALA A 42 6.65 -30.09 3.15
C ALA A 42 6.42 -28.75 2.43
N ILE A 43 6.94 -27.63 2.97
CA ILE A 43 6.77 -26.29 2.38
C ILE A 43 7.38 -26.20 0.96
N LEU A 44 8.41 -26.99 0.67
CA LEU A 44 9.09 -27.03 -0.63
C LEU A 44 8.19 -27.59 -1.75
N TYR A 45 7.08 -28.25 -1.39
CA TYR A 45 6.11 -28.79 -2.35
C TYR A 45 4.94 -27.86 -2.63
N GLU A 46 4.84 -26.70 -1.97
CA GLU A 46 3.79 -25.72 -2.28
C GLU A 46 4.03 -25.06 -3.66
N PRO A 47 2.97 -24.76 -4.43
CA PRO A 47 3.10 -24.24 -5.80
C PRO A 47 3.95 -22.98 -5.92
N LYS A 48 3.89 -22.10 -4.92
CA LYS A 48 4.65 -20.84 -4.86
C LYS A 48 6.17 -21.03 -4.73
N PHE A 49 6.64 -22.17 -4.21
CA PHE A 49 8.07 -22.45 -4.03
C PHE A 49 8.66 -23.35 -5.12
N LYS A 50 7.91 -23.57 -6.21
CA LYS A 50 8.36 -24.37 -7.36
C LYS A 50 9.71 -23.89 -7.92
N PHE A 51 9.87 -22.59 -8.13
CA PHE A 51 11.12 -22.01 -8.68
C PHE A 51 12.34 -22.31 -7.79
N TYR A 52 12.15 -22.29 -6.46
CA TYR A 52 13.20 -22.54 -5.49
C TYR A 52 13.54 -24.04 -5.42
N ARG A 53 12.54 -24.91 -5.55
CA ARG A 53 12.74 -26.36 -5.68
C ARG A 53 13.55 -26.70 -6.93
N ASP A 54 13.15 -26.15 -8.08
CA ASP A 54 13.83 -26.37 -9.35
C ASP A 54 15.31 -25.88 -9.28
N TYR A 55 15.57 -24.79 -8.56
CA TYR A 55 16.92 -24.33 -8.25
C TYR A 55 17.71 -25.31 -7.37
N LEU A 56 17.12 -25.84 -6.29
CA LEU A 56 17.78 -26.84 -5.43
C LEU A 56 18.09 -28.15 -6.19
N GLU A 57 17.20 -28.57 -7.07
CA GLU A 57 17.41 -29.73 -7.95
C GLU A 57 18.56 -29.49 -8.94
N SER A 58 18.67 -28.26 -9.48
CA SER A 58 19.81 -27.88 -10.35
C SER A 58 21.16 -27.97 -9.65
N LEU A 59 21.19 -27.76 -8.33
CA LEU A 59 22.38 -27.90 -7.49
C LEU A 59 22.64 -29.35 -7.04
N GLY A 60 21.80 -30.30 -7.45
CA GLY A 60 21.91 -31.72 -7.07
C GLY A 60 21.47 -32.04 -5.64
N ALA A 61 20.65 -31.17 -5.02
CA ALA A 61 20.14 -31.41 -3.66
C ALA A 61 19.13 -32.58 -3.63
N LYS A 62 19.26 -33.46 -2.64
CA LYS A 62 18.31 -34.56 -2.40
C LYS A 62 17.19 -34.07 -1.49
N LEU A 63 16.02 -33.81 -2.08
CA LEU A 63 14.83 -33.37 -1.34
C LEU A 63 14.17 -34.54 -0.58
N PRO A 64 13.61 -34.31 0.61
CA PRO A 64 12.93 -35.35 1.40
C PRO A 64 11.60 -35.78 0.75
N ALA A 65 11.23 -37.06 0.91
CA ALA A 65 10.09 -37.67 0.24
C ALA A 65 8.74 -36.97 0.54
N VAL A 66 7.91 -36.86 -0.50
CA VAL A 66 6.55 -36.28 -0.46
C VAL A 66 5.69 -36.98 0.61
N PRO A 67 5.02 -36.25 1.52
CA PRO A 67 4.00 -36.85 2.37
C PRO A 67 2.80 -37.29 1.51
N THR A 68 2.63 -38.59 1.35
CA THR A 68 1.45 -39.24 0.75
C THR A 68 0.18 -38.78 1.47
N GLN A 69 -0.77 -38.18 0.74
CA GLN A 69 -2.12 -37.94 1.25
C GLN A 69 -2.89 -39.27 1.38
N PRO A 70 -3.68 -39.48 2.44
CA PRO A 70 -4.79 -40.41 2.41
C PRO A 70 -6.13 -39.68 2.25
N SER A 71 -6.89 -40.22 1.29
CA SER A 71 -8.27 -39.96 0.92
C SER A 71 -9.30 -40.20 2.02
N GLU A 72 -10.44 -39.52 1.86
CA GLU A 72 -11.77 -39.74 2.44
C GLU A 72 -12.11 -41.16 2.94
N THR A 73 -12.66 -41.31 4.15
CA THR A 73 -13.75 -42.27 4.43
C THR A 73 -14.52 -41.97 5.72
N LYS A 74 -15.83 -42.23 5.67
CA LYS A 74 -16.85 -42.04 6.71
C LYS A 74 -16.78 -43.05 7.88
N SER A 75 -17.31 -42.61 9.02
CA SER A 75 -18.18 -43.34 9.97
C SER A 75 -17.61 -43.89 11.29
N SER A 76 -18.38 -43.58 12.35
CA SER A 76 -18.63 -44.28 13.62
C SER A 76 -17.74 -44.02 14.85
N ARG A 77 -18.39 -43.42 15.86
CA ARG A 77 -18.12 -43.48 17.32
C ARG A 77 -18.67 -44.83 17.85
N PRO A 78 -18.25 -45.35 19.03
CA PRO A 78 -18.56 -44.70 20.32
C PRO A 78 -17.53 -44.83 21.48
N ALA A 79 -17.73 -43.91 22.43
CA ALA A 79 -17.42 -43.82 23.86
C ALA A 79 -16.50 -44.83 24.61
N GLY A 80 -15.61 -44.27 25.42
CA GLY A 80 -15.01 -44.87 26.63
C GLY A 80 -14.13 -43.87 27.38
N CYS A 81 -14.50 -43.54 28.62
CA CYS A 81 -13.72 -42.83 29.66
C CYS A 81 -12.52 -43.71 30.10
N ASP A 82 -11.42 -43.30 30.74
CA ASP A 82 -11.04 -42.23 31.68
C ASP A 82 -9.51 -42.03 31.57
N GLU A 83 -8.96 -40.84 31.86
CA GLU A 83 -7.79 -40.63 32.76
C GLU A 83 -7.20 -39.21 32.66
N GLU A 84 -6.93 -38.66 33.84
CA GLU A 84 -5.89 -37.68 34.24
C GLU A 84 -5.87 -36.24 33.66
N SER A 85 -5.97 -35.30 34.61
CA SER A 85 -5.88 -33.84 34.46
C SER A 85 -4.43 -33.35 34.32
N PRO A 86 -4.20 -32.02 34.40
CA PRO A 86 -4.41 -30.96 33.41
C PRO A 86 -3.03 -30.51 32.86
N ILE A 87 -3.00 -29.64 31.85
CA ILE A 87 -1.96 -28.61 31.55
C ILE A 87 -1.97 -28.34 30.04
N SER A 88 -2.13 -27.06 29.70
CA SER A 88 -1.84 -26.41 28.40
C SER A 88 -2.94 -26.32 27.33
N GLU A 89 -4.21 -26.25 27.72
CA GLU A 89 -5.24 -25.67 26.83
C GLU A 89 -5.01 -24.15 26.59
N GLU A 90 -4.19 -23.49 27.41
CA GLU A 90 -3.86 -22.07 27.29
C GLU A 90 -2.81 -21.72 26.22
N LYS A 91 -2.34 -22.68 25.41
CA LYS A 91 -1.30 -22.42 24.39
C LYS A 91 -1.58 -23.04 23.02
N VAL A 92 -2.84 -23.30 22.69
CA VAL A 92 -3.23 -23.85 21.38
C VAL A 92 -4.23 -22.96 20.62
N GLU A 93 -4.61 -21.79 21.14
CA GLU A 93 -5.67 -20.97 20.52
C GLU A 93 -5.26 -19.58 19.98
N LEU A 94 -4.00 -19.16 20.03
CA LEU A 94 -3.63 -17.77 19.68
C LEU A 94 -2.46 -17.63 18.70
N GLU A 95 -2.38 -18.54 17.74
CA GLU A 95 -1.88 -18.18 16.41
C GLU A 95 -3.06 -18.29 15.45
N GLU A 96 -4.11 -17.49 15.70
CA GLU A 96 -4.97 -17.08 14.59
C GLU A 96 -4.04 -16.59 13.49
N LYS A 97 -4.06 -17.32 12.39
CA LYS A 97 -3.41 -16.95 11.15
C LYS A 97 -4.11 -15.67 10.72
N LEU A 98 -3.62 -14.53 11.24
CA LEU A 98 -4.13 -13.18 10.97
C LEU A 98 -3.87 -12.91 9.49
N GLU A 99 -4.83 -13.31 8.66
CA GLU A 99 -4.81 -13.09 7.22
C GLU A 99 -5.22 -11.64 6.94
N LEU A 100 -4.49 -11.00 6.03
CA LEU A 100 -4.81 -9.64 5.60
C LEU A 100 -6.14 -9.66 4.84
N ASP A 101 -7.05 -8.76 5.21
CA ASP A 101 -8.26 -8.55 4.44
C ASP A 101 -7.95 -7.78 3.16
N MET A 102 -7.86 -8.50 2.04
CA MET A 102 -7.63 -7.91 0.72
C MET A 102 -8.92 -7.50 0.02
N SER A 103 -10.07 -7.46 0.73
CA SER A 103 -11.34 -7.07 0.14
C SER A 103 -11.30 -5.65 -0.42
N GLY A 104 -11.81 -5.49 -1.64
CA GLY A 104 -11.84 -4.20 -2.34
C GLY A 104 -10.47 -3.69 -2.83
N VAL A 105 -9.39 -4.47 -2.70
CA VAL A 105 -8.11 -4.17 -3.34
C VAL A 105 -8.23 -4.38 -4.84
N ILE A 106 -7.83 -3.39 -5.61
CA ILE A 106 -7.83 -3.38 -7.07
C ILE A 106 -6.40 -3.30 -7.59
N LYS A 107 -6.19 -3.82 -8.80
CA LYS A 107 -4.93 -3.60 -9.50
C LYS A 107 -4.85 -2.12 -9.90
N GLY A 108 -3.71 -1.50 -9.63
CA GLY A 108 -3.45 -0.14 -10.09
C GLY A 108 -3.50 -0.05 -11.61
N GLU A 109 -3.98 1.09 -12.10
CA GLU A 109 -4.03 1.38 -13.52
C GLU A 109 -2.62 1.56 -14.12
N GLU A 110 -2.47 1.12 -15.37
CA GLU A 110 -1.22 1.20 -16.15
C GLU A 110 -1.28 2.33 -17.21
N ASP A 111 -2.28 3.20 -17.12
CA ASP A 111 -2.49 4.33 -18.03
C ASP A 111 -1.34 5.35 -17.98
N GLU A 112 -1.16 6.09 -19.07
CA GLU A 112 -0.21 7.19 -19.14
C GLU A 112 -0.53 8.25 -18.07
N PRO A 113 0.49 8.79 -17.36
CA PRO A 113 0.27 9.84 -16.37
C PRO A 113 -0.41 11.06 -16.97
N LEU A 114 -1.45 11.56 -16.29
CA LEU A 114 -2.14 12.79 -16.69
C LEU A 114 -1.19 13.99 -16.58
N PRO A 115 -1.37 15.03 -17.42
CA PRO A 115 -0.54 16.22 -17.37
C PRO A 115 -0.74 16.96 -16.04
N MET A 116 0.38 17.43 -15.49
CA MET A 116 0.45 18.09 -14.16
C MET A 116 0.60 19.61 -14.24
N GLY A 117 0.58 20.15 -15.47
CA GLY A 117 0.88 21.54 -15.77
C GLY A 117 2.36 21.90 -15.55
N ASP A 118 2.73 23.09 -15.99
CA ASP A 118 4.09 23.61 -15.88
C ASP A 118 4.24 24.51 -14.64
N ASN A 119 5.06 24.10 -13.68
CA ASN A 119 5.25 24.84 -12.43
C ASN A 119 5.89 26.20 -12.61
N ASP A 120 6.61 26.42 -13.71
CA ASP A 120 7.34 27.66 -13.98
C ASP A 120 6.54 28.62 -14.87
N LYS A 121 5.31 28.25 -15.26
CA LYS A 121 4.42 29.09 -16.07
C LYS A 121 4.04 30.36 -15.31
N GLU A 122 4.23 31.51 -15.96
CA GLU A 122 3.67 32.78 -15.51
C GLU A 122 2.14 32.74 -15.65
N ILE A 123 1.43 32.88 -14.52
CA ILE A 123 -0.03 32.83 -14.46
C ILE A 123 -0.56 34.25 -14.60
N THR A 124 -1.28 34.52 -15.69
CA THR A 124 -1.95 35.82 -15.91
C THR A 124 -3.31 35.89 -15.19
N GLU A 125 -3.86 37.10 -15.03
CA GLU A 125 -5.22 37.27 -14.51
C GLU A 125 -6.27 36.52 -15.35
N GLU A 126 -6.10 36.55 -16.68
CA GLU A 126 -6.96 35.81 -17.61
C GLU A 126 -6.86 34.28 -17.40
N ASP A 127 -5.65 33.75 -17.16
CA ASP A 127 -5.48 32.32 -16.84
C ASP A 127 -6.16 31.94 -15.53
N MET A 128 -6.10 32.80 -14.51
CA MET A 128 -6.76 32.55 -13.22
C MET A 128 -8.29 32.51 -13.36
N GLU A 129 -8.86 33.41 -14.16
CA GLU A 129 -10.30 33.42 -14.46
C GLU A 129 -10.72 32.15 -15.21
N LYS A 130 -10.00 31.79 -16.28
CA LYS A 130 -10.26 30.56 -17.05
C LYS A 130 -10.08 29.31 -16.21
N ALA A 131 -9.05 29.25 -15.35
CA ALA A 131 -8.84 28.13 -14.44
C ALA A 131 -10.00 27.98 -13.46
N THR A 132 -10.52 29.12 -12.97
CA THR A 132 -11.69 29.14 -12.07
C THR A 132 -12.94 28.67 -12.78
N GLU A 133 -13.17 29.08 -14.03
CA GLU A 133 -14.28 28.61 -14.86
C GLU A 133 -14.20 27.09 -15.10
N GLN A 134 -13.04 26.58 -15.52
CA GLN A 134 -12.81 25.15 -15.72
C GLN A 134 -13.02 24.36 -14.42
N ARG A 135 -12.57 24.89 -13.27
CA ARG A 135 -12.83 24.28 -11.95
C ARG A 135 -14.32 24.20 -11.64
N MET A 136 -15.10 25.25 -11.93
CA MET A 136 -16.54 25.24 -11.70
C MET A 136 -17.26 24.22 -12.58
N LEU A 137 -16.89 24.13 -13.87
CA LEU A 137 -17.40 23.10 -14.78
C LEU A 137 -17.04 21.70 -14.30
N ALA A 138 -15.79 21.48 -13.86
CA ALA A 138 -15.35 20.21 -13.33
C ALA A 138 -16.18 19.77 -12.10
N VAL A 139 -16.43 20.68 -11.17
CA VAL A 139 -17.25 20.41 -9.98
C VAL A 139 -18.70 20.12 -10.36
N LYS A 140 -19.25 20.82 -11.36
CA LYS A 140 -20.59 20.54 -11.89
C LYS A 140 -20.67 19.12 -12.45
N GLU A 141 -19.78 18.75 -13.37
CA GLU A 141 -19.73 17.41 -13.96
C GLU A 141 -19.50 16.32 -12.90
N PHE A 142 -18.67 16.60 -11.89
CA PHE A 142 -18.44 15.70 -10.76
C PHE A 142 -19.74 15.44 -9.98
N ASN A 143 -20.51 16.48 -9.69
CA ASN A 143 -21.78 16.36 -8.96
C ASN A 143 -22.87 15.65 -9.78
N GLU A 144 -22.80 15.75 -11.11
CA GLU A 144 -23.66 15.01 -12.04
C GLU A 144 -23.23 13.55 -12.23
N GLY A 145 -22.09 13.14 -11.66
CA GLY A 145 -21.53 11.79 -11.76
C GLY A 145 -20.70 11.54 -13.03
N ASN A 146 -20.49 12.56 -13.86
CA ASN A 146 -19.69 12.50 -15.08
C ASN A 146 -18.19 12.65 -14.76
N PHE A 147 -17.62 11.69 -14.03
CA PHE A 147 -16.26 11.81 -13.47
C PHE A 147 -15.16 11.94 -14.54
N GLU A 148 -15.30 11.29 -15.70
CA GLU A 148 -14.34 11.42 -16.80
C GLU A 148 -14.27 12.86 -17.33
N LYS A 149 -15.44 13.49 -17.54
CA LYS A 149 -15.51 14.90 -17.94
C LYS A 149 -14.99 15.83 -16.85
N ALA A 150 -15.27 15.51 -15.58
CA ALA A 150 -14.72 16.26 -14.46
C ALA A 150 -13.18 16.22 -14.47
N VAL A 151 -12.56 15.06 -14.73
CA VAL A 151 -11.10 14.93 -14.87
C VAL A 151 -10.56 15.79 -16.01
N VAL A 152 -11.24 15.82 -17.17
CA VAL A 152 -10.84 16.68 -18.30
C VAL A 152 -10.87 18.16 -17.90
N HIS A 153 -11.96 18.64 -17.30
CA HIS A 153 -12.05 20.03 -16.88
C HIS A 153 -11.06 20.38 -15.76
N PHE A 154 -10.81 19.49 -14.78
CA PHE A 154 -9.75 19.70 -13.80
C PHE A 154 -8.37 19.74 -14.44
N THR A 155 -8.12 18.91 -15.45
CA THR A 155 -6.86 18.90 -16.18
C THR A 155 -6.62 20.22 -16.90
N ASN A 156 -7.62 20.74 -17.62
CA ASN A 156 -7.56 22.06 -18.23
C ASN A 156 -7.31 23.16 -17.18
N ALA A 157 -7.96 23.09 -16.01
CA ALA A 157 -7.73 24.03 -14.93
C ALA A 157 -6.29 23.97 -14.39
N ILE A 158 -5.69 22.79 -14.31
CA ILE A 158 -4.31 22.57 -13.85
C ILE A 158 -3.30 23.11 -14.87
N GLU A 159 -3.53 22.93 -16.17
CA GLU A 159 -2.66 23.50 -17.22
C GLU A 159 -2.70 25.05 -17.23
N LEU A 160 -3.84 25.63 -16.82
CA LEU A 160 -3.99 27.07 -16.67
C LEU A 160 -3.32 27.58 -15.39
N ASN A 161 -3.54 26.91 -14.25
CA ASN A 161 -2.97 27.26 -12.95
C ASN A 161 -2.49 26.02 -12.18
N PRO A 162 -1.24 25.57 -12.41
CA PRO A 162 -0.72 24.36 -11.79
C PRO A 162 -0.36 24.51 -10.32
N GLY A 163 -0.20 25.74 -9.84
CA GLY A 163 0.14 26.06 -8.45
C GLY A 163 -1.02 25.89 -7.46
N LEU A 164 -2.25 25.70 -7.95
CA LEU A 164 -3.41 25.60 -7.07
C LEU A 164 -3.60 24.15 -6.58
N ALA A 165 -3.11 23.87 -5.36
CA ALA A 165 -3.19 22.56 -4.70
C ALA A 165 -4.59 21.92 -4.73
N VAL A 166 -5.64 22.74 -4.60
CA VAL A 166 -7.04 22.30 -4.59
C VAL A 166 -7.44 21.61 -5.89
N LEU A 167 -6.89 22.03 -7.05
CA LEU A 167 -7.23 21.41 -8.33
C LEU A 167 -6.75 19.96 -8.39
N HIS A 168 -5.50 19.73 -8.00
CA HIS A 168 -4.91 18.40 -7.92
C HIS A 168 -5.70 17.50 -6.95
N ALA A 169 -6.01 17.99 -5.74
CA ALA A 169 -6.80 17.22 -4.77
C ALA A 169 -8.21 16.87 -5.28
N LYS A 170 -8.87 17.78 -6.01
CA LYS A 170 -10.20 17.53 -6.58
C LYS A 170 -10.16 16.57 -7.77
N ARG A 171 -9.12 16.65 -8.62
CA ARG A 171 -8.88 15.68 -9.68
C ARG A 171 -8.60 14.28 -9.13
N ALA A 172 -7.81 14.17 -8.05
CA ALA A 172 -7.57 12.91 -7.34
C ALA A 172 -8.88 12.27 -6.86
N ASN A 173 -9.81 13.07 -6.29
CA ASN A 173 -11.13 12.55 -5.90
C ASN A 173 -11.93 12.01 -7.09
N ALA A 174 -11.94 12.73 -8.23
CA ALA A 174 -12.58 12.24 -9.45
C ALA A 174 -11.95 10.93 -9.96
N LEU A 175 -10.62 10.81 -9.91
CA LEU A 175 -9.91 9.59 -10.26
C LEU A 175 -10.24 8.41 -9.34
N LEU A 176 -10.40 8.66 -8.03
CA LEU A 176 -10.86 7.63 -7.09
C LEU A 176 -12.27 7.12 -7.44
N LYS A 177 -13.19 8.00 -7.86
CA LYS A 177 -14.52 7.58 -8.33
C LYS A 177 -14.47 6.75 -9.62
N LEU A 178 -13.38 6.87 -10.38
CA LEU A 178 -13.09 6.08 -11.58
C LEU A 178 -12.23 4.83 -11.30
N ASN A 179 -11.94 4.50 -10.03
CA ASN A 179 -11.02 3.42 -9.65
C ASN A 179 -9.62 3.55 -10.29
N LYS A 180 -9.09 4.77 -10.37
CA LYS A 180 -7.73 5.09 -10.85
C LYS A 180 -6.82 5.57 -9.70
N PRO A 181 -6.43 4.68 -8.77
CA PRO A 181 -5.69 5.06 -7.57
C PRO A 181 -4.25 5.54 -7.82
N ASN A 182 -3.52 5.06 -8.85
CA ASN A 182 -2.14 5.50 -9.08
C ASN A 182 -2.07 6.97 -9.49
N GLY A 183 -2.97 7.42 -10.36
CA GLY A 183 -3.13 8.81 -10.78
C GLY A 183 -3.60 9.68 -9.62
N ALA A 184 -4.53 9.18 -8.81
CA ALA A 184 -4.97 9.88 -7.60
C ALA A 184 -3.80 10.11 -6.61
N ILE A 185 -2.90 9.13 -6.43
CA ILE A 185 -1.70 9.29 -5.59
C ILE A 185 -0.80 10.40 -6.14
N ARG A 186 -0.50 10.38 -7.45
CA ARG A 186 0.34 11.41 -8.08
C ARG A 186 -0.23 12.82 -7.89
N ASP A 187 -1.53 12.98 -8.08
CA ASP A 187 -2.24 14.25 -7.86
C ASP A 187 -2.20 14.67 -6.39
N CYS A 188 -2.44 13.74 -5.46
CA CYS A 188 -2.34 14.03 -4.03
C CYS A 188 -0.91 14.40 -3.61
N ASP A 189 0.12 13.74 -4.13
CA ASP A 189 1.51 14.07 -3.87
C ASP A 189 1.83 15.49 -4.34
N LYS A 190 1.35 15.85 -5.54
CA LYS A 190 1.48 17.21 -6.06
C LYS A 190 0.73 18.21 -5.18
N ALA A 191 -0.51 17.92 -4.79
CA ALA A 191 -1.31 18.76 -3.91
C ALA A 191 -0.62 18.99 -2.55
N ILE A 192 -0.06 17.94 -1.93
CA ILE A 192 0.66 18.00 -0.66
C ILE A 192 1.97 18.79 -0.81
N SER A 193 2.68 18.65 -1.94
CA SER A 193 3.89 19.45 -2.21
C SER A 193 3.61 20.95 -2.31
N LEU A 194 2.41 21.32 -2.79
CA LEU A 194 1.96 22.70 -2.91
C LEU A 194 1.35 23.24 -1.61
N ASN A 195 0.62 22.39 -0.89
CA ASN A 195 0.01 22.71 0.40
C ASN A 195 0.01 21.48 1.32
N ALA A 196 0.99 21.43 2.22
CA ALA A 196 1.18 20.33 3.16
C ALA A 196 0.12 20.24 4.27
N ASP A 197 -0.70 21.29 4.45
CA ASP A 197 -1.75 21.34 5.47
C ASP A 197 -3.14 20.95 4.91
N SER A 198 -3.19 20.46 3.67
CA SER A 198 -4.43 20.05 3.03
C SER A 198 -4.91 18.67 3.50
N ALA A 199 -5.81 18.65 4.49
CA ALA A 199 -6.43 17.41 5.00
C ALA A 199 -7.07 16.54 3.90
N GLN A 200 -7.74 17.17 2.93
CA GLN A 200 -8.36 16.48 1.79
C GLN A 200 -7.34 15.72 0.93
N SER A 201 -6.14 16.28 0.76
CA SER A 201 -5.10 15.64 -0.05
C SER A 201 -4.62 14.34 0.59
N TYR A 202 -4.42 14.32 1.92
CA TYR A 202 -4.11 13.09 2.65
C TYR A 202 -5.30 12.11 2.66
N LYS A 203 -6.52 12.60 2.85
CA LYS A 203 -7.74 11.76 2.83
C LYS A 203 -7.83 10.95 1.54
N PHE A 204 -7.68 11.61 0.38
CA PHE A 204 -7.75 10.94 -0.91
C PHE A 204 -6.54 10.05 -1.18
N ARG A 205 -5.32 10.45 -0.80
CA ARG A 205 -4.13 9.60 -0.96
C ARG A 205 -4.23 8.33 -0.13
N GLY A 206 -4.68 8.44 1.12
CA GLY A 206 -4.90 7.30 2.00
C GLY A 206 -5.96 6.35 1.45
N ARG A 207 -7.04 6.87 0.87
CA ARG A 207 -8.05 6.05 0.17
C ARG A 207 -7.46 5.34 -1.05
N ALA A 208 -6.62 6.01 -1.83
CA ALA A 208 -5.96 5.42 -2.98
C ALA A 208 -4.99 4.30 -2.57
N HIS A 209 -4.20 4.51 -1.50
CA HIS A 209 -3.32 3.49 -0.94
C HIS A 209 -4.10 2.27 -0.46
N ARG A 210 -5.25 2.46 0.20
CA ARG A 210 -6.13 1.33 0.57
C ARG A 210 -6.54 0.52 -0.64
N LEU A 211 -6.94 1.19 -1.73
CA LEU A 211 -7.41 0.52 -2.94
C LEU A 211 -6.30 -0.31 -3.59
N LEU A 212 -5.04 0.07 -3.40
CA LEU A 212 -3.87 -0.68 -3.87
C LEU A 212 -3.38 -1.75 -2.88
N GLY A 213 -3.97 -1.86 -1.69
CA GLY A 213 -3.52 -2.77 -0.63
C GLY A 213 -2.32 -2.25 0.17
N ASN A 214 -1.95 -0.97 0.00
CA ASN A 214 -0.87 -0.30 0.73
C ASN A 214 -1.39 0.17 2.09
N PHE A 215 -1.71 -0.76 2.99
CA PHE A 215 -2.46 -0.46 4.23
C PHE A 215 -1.68 0.41 5.23
N VAL A 216 -0.35 0.34 5.24
CA VAL A 216 0.49 1.14 6.16
C VAL A 216 0.45 2.61 5.76
N GLU A 217 0.63 2.89 4.47
CA GLU A 217 0.55 4.22 3.88
C GLU A 217 -0.88 4.77 4.00
N ALA A 218 -1.88 3.92 3.73
CA ALA A 218 -3.29 4.28 3.86
C ALA A 218 -3.63 4.75 5.28
N HIS A 219 -3.24 3.97 6.29
CA HIS A 219 -3.47 4.31 7.69
C HIS A 219 -2.76 5.63 8.07
N ARG A 220 -1.48 5.78 7.69
CA ARG A 220 -0.71 7.00 7.97
C ARG A 220 -1.38 8.25 7.40
N ASP A 221 -1.81 8.20 6.15
CA ASP A 221 -2.44 9.33 5.49
C ASP A 221 -3.83 9.64 6.03
N LEU A 222 -4.66 8.62 6.29
CA LEU A 222 -5.99 8.83 6.87
C LEU A 222 -5.91 9.37 8.31
N ALA A 223 -4.96 8.89 9.11
CA ALA A 223 -4.69 9.43 10.43
C ALA A 223 -4.20 10.88 10.37
N MET A 224 -3.34 11.23 9.40
CA MET A 224 -2.92 12.61 9.18
C MET A 224 -4.10 13.50 8.74
N ALA A 225 -4.96 13.02 7.85
CA ALA A 225 -6.15 13.73 7.43
C ALA A 225 -7.05 14.06 8.63
N CYS A 226 -7.40 13.07 9.45
CA CYS A 226 -8.23 13.26 10.65
C CYS A 226 -7.56 14.16 11.71
N LYS A 227 -6.22 14.19 11.76
CA LYS A 227 -5.47 15.08 12.65
C LYS A 227 -5.50 16.54 12.18
N LEU A 228 -5.42 16.78 10.87
CA LEU A 228 -5.46 18.12 10.29
C LEU A 228 -6.88 18.71 10.31
N ASP A 229 -7.85 17.92 9.87
CA ASP A 229 -9.27 18.27 9.88
C ASP A 229 -10.10 16.99 10.02
N TYR A 230 -10.82 16.88 11.12
CA TYR A 230 -11.60 15.68 11.41
C TYR A 230 -12.79 15.58 10.42
N ASP A 231 -12.85 14.47 9.71
CA ASP A 231 -13.91 14.14 8.76
C ASP A 231 -14.39 12.72 9.02
N ASP A 232 -15.72 12.54 9.12
CA ASP A 232 -16.32 11.25 9.48
C ASP A 232 -16.02 10.16 8.44
N GLU A 233 -16.01 10.50 7.14
CA GLU A 233 -15.70 9.55 6.08
C GLU A 233 -14.23 9.11 6.13
N ALA A 234 -13.30 10.04 6.37
CA ALA A 234 -11.89 9.73 6.60
C ALA A 234 -11.69 8.83 7.82
N ASN A 235 -12.41 9.08 8.92
CA ASN A 235 -12.34 8.27 10.13
C ASN A 235 -12.93 6.86 9.91
N VAL A 236 -14.01 6.74 9.13
CA VAL A 236 -14.55 5.43 8.73
C VAL A 236 -13.52 4.65 7.90
N TRP A 237 -12.88 5.30 6.93
CA TRP A 237 -11.81 4.65 6.15
C TRP A 237 -10.59 4.31 6.98
N LEU A 238 -10.24 5.13 7.98
CA LEU A 238 -9.14 4.85 8.91
C LEU A 238 -9.41 3.55 9.66
N LYS A 239 -10.60 3.39 10.23
CA LYS A 239 -11.03 2.17 10.92
C LYS A 239 -11.08 0.95 10.00
N GLU A 240 -11.37 1.16 8.71
CA GLU A 240 -11.35 0.09 7.70
C GLU A 240 -9.93 -0.46 7.48
N VAL A 241 -8.90 0.39 7.49
CA VAL A 241 -7.51 -0.04 7.25
C VAL A 241 -6.75 -0.46 8.51
N GLU A 242 -7.23 -0.05 9.69
CA GLU A 242 -6.60 -0.29 10.99
C GLU A 242 -6.25 -1.77 11.24
N PRO A 243 -7.13 -2.77 11.02
CA PRO A 243 -6.81 -4.16 11.32
C PRO A 243 -5.62 -4.66 10.48
N ASN A 244 -5.64 -4.39 9.18
CA ASN A 244 -4.55 -4.77 8.29
C ASN A 244 -3.24 -4.05 8.64
N HIS A 245 -3.32 -2.77 9.00
CA HIS A 245 -2.16 -2.01 9.48
C HIS A 245 -1.53 -2.68 10.71
N ILE A 246 -2.33 -3.02 11.73
CA ILE A 246 -1.86 -3.68 12.96
C ILE A 246 -1.21 -5.03 12.64
N ILE A 247 -1.84 -5.83 11.79
CA ILE A 247 -1.31 -7.14 11.37
C ILE A 247 0.07 -6.95 10.73
N ILE A 248 0.20 -6.05 9.75
CA ILE A 248 1.48 -5.78 9.06
C ILE A 248 2.55 -5.31 10.04
N MET A 249 2.24 -4.35 10.91
CA MET A 249 3.21 -3.81 11.87
C MET A 249 3.69 -4.86 12.88
N ARG A 250 2.83 -5.81 13.26
CA ARG A 250 3.18 -6.92 14.16
C ARG A 250 4.14 -7.92 13.53
N TYR A 251 4.06 -8.13 12.22
CA TYR A 251 4.99 -9.01 11.49
C TYR A 251 6.28 -8.31 11.11
N ALA A 252 6.28 -6.98 10.91
CA ALA A 252 7.49 -6.21 10.61
C ALA A 252 8.45 -6.07 11.81
N THR A 253 8.00 -6.35 13.03
CA THR A 253 8.76 -6.19 14.28
C THR A 253 9.29 -7.51 14.88
N LYS A 254 9.09 -8.64 14.19
CA LYS A 254 9.59 -9.97 14.59
C LYS A 254 10.75 -10.40 13.71
#